data_AF-R1DT36-F1
#
_entry.id   AF-R1DT36-F1
#
_cell.length_a   1.000
_cell.length_b   1.000
_cell.length_c   1.000
_cell.angle_alpha   90.00
_cell.angle_beta   90.00
_cell.angle_gamma   90.00
#
_symmetry.space_group_name_H-M   'P 1'
#
loop_
_entity.id
_entity.type
_entity.pdbx_description
1 polymer ?
#
loop_
_entity_poly.entity_id
_entity_poly.type
_entity_poly.pdbx_seq_one_letter_code
_entity_poly.pdbx_strand_id
1 'polypeptide(L)'
;MVDVALQQMEAMLRALMSTDNAVRNQAEEALAQARQAPDSLFSALIAMLRSNQDEQVRSLAAVLLRKEIIRLLAQSADAQGVTVSTQVKALLKSELLACIEQEPQRSIRKKASDVVGQLAINIMSNDPSGWPELFPWMLEGTRSTNVPLHE
;
A
#
# COMPACT_ATOMS: atom_id res chain seq x y z
N MET A 1 -11.18 -17.22 9.15
CA MET A 1 -10.51 -16.18 9.97
C MET A 1 -9.90 -15.08 9.10
N VAL A 2 -9.22 -15.40 7.99
CA VAL A 2 -8.67 -14.40 7.04
C VAL A 2 -9.77 -13.48 6.47
N ASP A 3 -10.93 -14.02 6.09
CA ASP A 3 -12.05 -13.21 5.57
C ASP A 3 -12.59 -12.17 6.56
N VAL A 4 -12.60 -12.51 7.85
CA VAL A 4 -13.13 -11.61 8.89
C VAL A 4 -12.24 -10.39 9.06
N ALA A 5 -10.91 -10.56 9.00
CA ALA A 5 -9.97 -9.45 9.10
C ALA A 5 -10.07 -8.50 7.88
N LEU A 6 -10.26 -9.06 6.68
CA LEU A 6 -10.45 -8.27 5.47
C LEU A 6 -11.79 -7.51 5.47
N GLN A 7 -12.86 -8.13 5.97
CA GLN A 7 -14.15 -7.46 6.16
C GLN A 7 -14.05 -6.31 7.17
N GLN A 8 -13.33 -6.50 8.27
CA GLN A 8 -13.09 -5.43 9.26
C GLN A 8 -12.26 -4.29 8.67
N MET A 9 -11.23 -4.61 7.87
CA MET A 9 -10.45 -3.60 7.16
C MET A 9 -11.32 -2.81 6.18
N GLU A 10 -12.14 -3.49 5.36
CA GLU A 10 -13.06 -2.82 4.45
C GLU A 10 -14.03 -1.89 5.21
N ALA A 11 -14.63 -2.37 6.30
CA ALA A 11 -15.53 -1.57 7.12
C ALA A 11 -14.83 -0.32 7.70
N MET A 12 -13.57 -0.46 8.15
CA MET A 12 -12.75 0.65 8.63
C MET A 12 -12.49 1.66 7.50
N LEU A 13 -12.09 1.19 6.31
CA LEU A 13 -11.86 2.06 5.15
C LEU A 13 -13.12 2.83 4.76
N ARG A 14 -14.28 2.17 4.75
CA ARG A 14 -15.57 2.83 4.50
C ARG A 14 -15.89 3.88 5.56
N ALA A 15 -15.66 3.56 6.84
CA ALA A 15 -15.91 4.48 7.94
C ALA A 15 -14.99 5.72 7.91
N LEU A 16 -13.75 5.59 7.45
CA LEU A 16 -12.84 6.72 7.23
C LEU A 16 -13.33 7.70 6.15
N MET A 17 -14.19 7.24 5.23
CA MET A 17 -14.81 8.07 4.18
C MET A 17 -16.19 8.62 4.60
N SER A 18 -16.65 8.34 5.82
CA SER A 18 -17.95 8.78 6.32
C SER A 18 -18.02 10.31 6.46
N THR A 19 -19.19 10.87 6.19
CA THR A 19 -19.51 12.28 6.49
C THR A 19 -19.81 12.51 7.98
N ASP A 20 -20.08 11.45 8.74
CA ASP A 20 -20.26 11.51 10.18
C ASP A 20 -18.90 11.55 10.89
N ASN A 21 -18.65 12.66 11.60
CA ASN A 21 -17.41 12.87 12.33
C ASN A 21 -17.18 11.83 13.44
N ALA A 22 -18.22 11.36 14.13
CA ALA A 22 -18.07 10.37 15.18
C ALA A 22 -17.61 9.02 14.60
N VAL A 23 -18.21 8.61 13.48
CA VAL A 23 -17.82 7.39 12.74
C VAL A 23 -16.39 7.51 12.22
N ARG A 24 -16.05 8.66 11.62
CA ARG A 24 -14.68 8.89 11.11
C ARG A 24 -13.65 8.88 12.23
N ASN A 25 -13.91 9.54 13.35
CA ASN A 25 -13.00 9.58 14.50
C ASN A 25 -12.77 8.18 15.08
N GLN A 26 -13.82 7.36 15.20
CA GLN A 26 -13.70 5.98 15.64
C GLN A 26 -12.84 5.14 14.67
N ALA A 27 -12.99 5.35 13.36
CA ALA A 27 -12.20 4.65 12.36
C ALA A 27 -10.72 5.10 12.36
N GLU A 28 -10.46 6.38 12.61
CA GLU A 28 -9.10 6.90 12.77
C GLU A 28 -8.41 6.33 14.01
N GLU A 29 -9.13 6.19 15.13
CA GLU A 29 -8.62 5.52 16.33
C GLU A 29 -8.33 4.04 16.06
N ALA A 30 -9.23 3.33 15.36
CA ALA A 30 -9.03 1.94 14.98
C ALA A 30 -7.81 1.78 14.05
N LEU A 31 -7.60 2.71 13.10
CA LEU A 31 -6.40 2.76 12.27
C LEU A 31 -5.14 3.02 13.12
N ALA A 32 -5.22 3.90 14.12
CA ALA A 32 -4.12 4.14 15.04
C ALA A 32 -3.73 2.89 15.84
N GLN A 33 -4.70 2.08 16.25
CA GLN A 33 -4.46 0.79 16.88
C GLN A 33 -3.87 -0.24 15.90
N ALA A 34 -4.38 -0.30 14.66
CA ALA A 34 -3.87 -1.22 13.64
C ALA A 34 -2.37 -0.99 13.32
N ARG A 35 -1.87 0.23 13.48
CA ARG A 35 -0.45 0.57 13.30
C ARG A 35 0.49 -0.12 14.30
N GLN A 36 -0.02 -0.64 15.42
CA GLN A 36 0.76 -1.46 16.36
C GLN A 36 1.12 -2.83 15.78
N ALA A 37 0.40 -3.28 14.74
CA ALA A 37 0.65 -4.52 14.02
C ALA A 37 0.91 -4.21 12.52
N PRO A 38 2.09 -3.68 12.17
CA PRO A 38 2.37 -3.16 10.82
C PRO A 38 2.19 -4.24 9.75
N ASP A 39 2.69 -5.45 9.99
CA ASP A 39 2.60 -6.55 9.03
C ASP A 39 1.16 -6.87 8.63
N SER A 40 0.27 -6.95 9.63
CA SER A 40 -1.15 -7.19 9.43
C SER A 40 -1.81 -6.01 8.70
N LEU A 41 -1.46 -4.77 9.07
CA LEU A 41 -1.99 -3.56 8.43
C LEU A 41 -1.60 -3.50 6.95
N PHE A 42 -0.32 -3.67 6.61
CA PHE A 42 0.16 -3.64 5.23
C PHE A 42 -0.42 -4.79 4.39
N SER A 43 -0.48 -6.00 4.96
CA SER A 43 -1.07 -7.16 4.28
C SER A 43 -2.57 -6.98 4.01
N ALA A 44 -3.31 -6.38 4.94
CA ALA A 44 -4.73 -6.10 4.74
C ALA A 44 -4.95 -4.96 3.73
N LEU A 45 -4.16 -3.89 3.78
CA LEU A 45 -4.25 -2.79 2.83
C LEU A 45 -3.91 -3.23 1.39
N ILE A 46 -2.88 -4.06 1.20
CA ILE A 46 -2.54 -4.58 -0.14
C ILE A 46 -3.64 -5.50 -0.67
N ALA A 47 -4.25 -6.33 0.19
CA ALA A 47 -5.39 -7.15 -0.20
C ALA A 47 -6.59 -6.27 -0.61
N MET A 48 -6.91 -5.21 0.15
CA MET A 48 -7.95 -4.26 -0.22
C MET A 48 -7.68 -3.59 -1.55
N LEU A 49 -6.42 -3.18 -1.80
CA LEU A 49 -6.02 -2.61 -3.09
C LEU A 49 -6.14 -3.61 -4.25
N ARG A 50 -5.87 -4.90 -4.04
CA ARG A 50 -5.83 -5.89 -5.14
C ARG A 50 -7.16 -6.55 -5.45
N SER A 51 -8.01 -6.76 -4.46
CA SER A 51 -9.18 -7.64 -4.62
C SER A 51 -10.53 -7.00 -4.30
N ASN A 52 -10.55 -5.77 -3.76
CA ASN A 52 -11.83 -5.14 -3.42
C ASN A 52 -12.58 -4.70 -4.69
N GLN A 53 -13.88 -4.98 -4.76
CA GLN A 53 -14.71 -4.62 -5.91
C GLN A 53 -14.98 -3.11 -5.97
N ASP A 54 -14.96 -2.43 -4.82
CA ASP A 54 -15.25 -1.00 -4.70
C ASP A 54 -13.99 -0.17 -4.99
N GLU A 55 -14.07 0.66 -6.04
CA GLU A 55 -12.98 1.53 -6.47
C GLU A 55 -12.58 2.55 -5.40
N GLN A 56 -13.53 3.02 -4.59
CA GLN A 56 -13.24 3.98 -3.52
C GLN A 56 -12.40 3.32 -2.42
N VAL A 57 -12.71 2.06 -2.09
CA VAL A 57 -11.95 1.26 -1.13
C VAL A 57 -10.53 1.00 -1.65
N ARG A 58 -10.38 0.57 -2.91
CA ARG A 58 -9.07 0.37 -3.54
C ARG A 58 -8.25 1.67 -3.55
N SER A 59 -8.88 2.77 -3.95
CA SER A 59 -8.24 4.10 -4.00
C SER A 59 -7.76 4.56 -2.62
N LEU A 60 -8.59 4.42 -1.58
CA LEU A 60 -8.21 4.77 -0.22
C LEU A 60 -7.11 3.85 0.32
N ALA A 61 -7.16 2.55 0.02
CA ALA A 61 -6.13 1.60 0.41
C ALA A 61 -4.74 2.02 -0.15
N ALA A 62 -4.67 2.40 -1.43
CA ALA A 62 -3.43 2.92 -2.02
C ALA A 62 -2.93 4.20 -1.33
N VAL A 63 -3.83 5.13 -1.00
CA VAL A 63 -3.48 6.37 -0.29
C VAL A 63 -2.93 6.06 1.11
N LEU A 64 -3.56 5.16 1.85
CA LEU A 64 -3.11 4.78 3.18
C LEU A 64 -1.77 4.02 3.13
N LEU A 65 -1.58 3.11 2.17
CA LEU A 65 -0.28 2.44 1.96
C LEU A 65 0.85 3.46 1.83
N ARG A 66 0.69 4.47 0.96
CA ARG A 66 1.68 5.53 0.79
C ARG A 66 1.94 6.28 2.10
N LYS A 67 0.87 6.69 2.79
CA LYS A 67 0.97 7.41 4.07
C LYS A 67 1.72 6.61 5.13
N GLU A 68 1.43 5.32 5.26
CA GLU A 68 2.09 4.47 6.25
C GLU A 68 3.55 4.18 5.89
N ILE A 69 3.91 4.06 4.60
CA ILE A 69 5.33 3.95 4.18
C ILE A 69 6.10 5.23 4.54
N ILE A 70 5.53 6.41 4.28
CA ILE A 70 6.16 7.70 4.66
C ILE A 70 6.30 7.79 6.18
N ARG A 71 5.27 7.35 6.91
CA ARG A 71 5.28 7.34 8.37
C ARG A 71 6.40 6.44 8.92
N LEU A 72 6.65 5.29 8.30
CA LEU A 72 7.75 4.39 8.69
C LEU A 72 9.12 5.00 8.40
N LEU A 73 9.28 5.70 7.27
CA LEU A 73 10.49 6.43 6.92
C LEU A 73 10.85 7.53 7.93
N ALA A 74 9.83 8.25 8.42
CA ALA A 74 10.04 9.29 9.43
C ALA A 74 10.47 8.71 10.79
N GLN A 75 10.05 7.48 11.11
CA GLN A 75 10.34 6.83 12.40
C GLN A 75 11.73 6.18 12.47
N SER A 76 12.31 5.79 11.33
CA SER A 76 13.64 5.15 11.30
C SER A 76 14.81 6.08 11.69
N ALA A 77 14.56 7.38 11.83
CA ALA A 77 15.60 8.34 12.24
C ALA A 77 15.90 8.29 13.76
N ASP A 78 14.90 7.98 14.61
CA ASP A 78 15.00 8.26 16.06
C ASP A 78 14.60 7.12 17.01
N ALA A 79 14.11 5.95 16.55
CA ALA A 79 13.55 4.94 17.47
C ALA A 79 13.90 3.48 17.13
N GLN A 80 13.90 2.64 18.18
CA GLN A 80 13.73 1.18 18.16
C GLN A 80 12.35 0.81 17.56
N GLY A 81 12.09 1.30 16.35
CA GLY A 81 10.78 1.42 15.75
C GLY A 81 10.19 0.07 15.37
N VAL A 82 8.87 0.01 15.44
CA VAL A 82 8.08 -1.07 14.87
C VAL A 82 8.36 -1.14 13.37
N THR A 83 9.02 -2.22 12.93
CA THR A 83 9.38 -2.43 11.53
C THR A 83 8.50 -3.49 10.87
N VAL A 84 8.36 -3.37 9.55
CA VAL A 84 7.69 -4.38 8.71
C VAL A 84 8.65 -5.55 8.50
N SER A 85 8.15 -6.79 8.60
CA SER A 85 8.97 -7.99 8.34
C SER A 85 9.43 -8.07 6.88
N THR A 86 10.51 -8.83 6.64
CA THR A 86 11.01 -9.11 5.29
C THR A 86 9.97 -9.77 4.40
N GLN A 87 9.12 -10.63 4.98
CA GLN A 87 8.02 -11.29 4.25
C GLN A 87 7.01 -10.28 3.71
N VAL A 88 6.55 -9.35 4.56
CA VAL A 88 5.58 -8.34 4.12
C VAL A 88 6.22 -7.32 3.18
N LYS A 89 7.52 -7.01 3.34
CA LYS A 89 8.26 -6.21 2.34
C LYS A 89 8.28 -6.89 0.96
N ALA A 90 8.53 -8.19 0.90
CA ALA A 90 8.51 -8.95 -0.36
C ALA A 90 7.11 -8.95 -0.98
N LEU A 91 6.07 -9.16 -0.17
CA LEU A 91 4.67 -9.07 -0.59
C LEU A 91 4.34 -7.69 -1.20
N LEU A 92 4.71 -6.60 -0.52
CA LEU A 92 4.46 -5.25 -1.01
C LEU A 92 5.11 -5.03 -2.38
N LYS A 93 6.36 -5.48 -2.57
CA LYS A 93 7.04 -5.35 -3.86
C LYS A 93 6.29 -6.07 -4.97
N SER A 94 6.00 -7.36 -4.80
CA SER A 94 5.36 -8.16 -5.85
C SER A 94 3.94 -7.69 -6.15
N GLU A 95 3.15 -7.44 -5.10
CA GLU A 95 1.74 -7.11 -5.25
C GLU A 95 1.51 -5.70 -5.79
N LEU A 96 2.38 -4.73 -5.48
CA LEU A 96 2.26 -3.37 -6.02
C LEU A 96 2.59 -3.32 -7.52
N LEU A 97 3.63 -4.03 -7.96
CA LEU A 97 3.95 -4.11 -9.39
C LEU A 97 2.83 -4.78 -10.19
N ALA A 98 2.33 -5.92 -9.69
CA ALA A 98 1.19 -6.59 -10.30
C ALA A 98 -0.11 -5.76 -10.21
N CYS A 99 -0.28 -4.90 -9.19
CA CYS A 99 -1.39 -3.95 -9.12
C CYS A 99 -1.38 -2.98 -10.30
N ILE A 100 -0.21 -2.43 -10.66
CA ILE A 100 -0.08 -1.46 -11.75
C ILE A 100 -0.42 -2.11 -13.09
N GLU A 101 -0.06 -3.38 -13.28
CA GLU A 101 -0.36 -4.12 -14.50
C GLU A 101 -1.84 -4.47 -14.65
N GLN A 102 -2.51 -4.82 -13.55
CA GLN A 102 -3.84 -5.44 -13.57
C GLN A 102 -4.98 -4.48 -13.26
N GLU A 103 -4.71 -3.37 -12.56
CA GLU A 103 -5.76 -2.45 -12.13
C GLU A 103 -6.38 -1.71 -13.33
N PRO A 104 -7.70 -1.86 -13.56
CA PRO A 104 -8.37 -1.21 -14.69
C PRO A 104 -8.39 0.31 -14.56
N GLN A 105 -8.51 0.85 -13.33
CA GLN A 105 -8.65 2.28 -13.12
C GLN A 105 -7.31 3.01 -13.13
N ARG A 106 -7.12 3.87 -14.14
CA ARG A 106 -5.90 4.69 -14.30
C ARG A 106 -5.56 5.50 -13.06
N SER A 107 -6.57 6.07 -12.40
CA SER A 107 -6.39 6.89 -11.20
C SER A 107 -5.80 6.08 -10.04
N ILE A 108 -6.16 4.79 -9.92
CA ILE A 108 -5.63 3.87 -8.91
C ILE A 108 -4.25 3.37 -9.31
N ARG A 109 -4.00 3.06 -10.59
CA ARG A 109 -2.65 2.75 -11.09
C ARG A 109 -1.64 3.83 -10.72
N LYS A 110 -1.96 5.10 -10.97
CA LYS A 110 -1.11 6.23 -10.58
C LYS A 110 -0.81 6.27 -9.09
N LYS A 111 -1.81 5.99 -8.25
CA LYS A 111 -1.61 5.90 -6.79
C LYS A 111 -0.73 4.71 -6.41
N ALA A 112 -0.88 3.56 -7.05
CA ALA A 112 0.00 2.41 -6.84
C ALA A 112 1.44 2.71 -7.29
N SER A 113 1.64 3.40 -8.43
CA SER A 113 2.95 3.88 -8.88
C SER A 113 3.59 4.85 -7.88
N ASP A 114 2.82 5.77 -7.30
CA ASP A 114 3.29 6.65 -6.22
C ASP A 114 3.75 5.85 -4.99
N VAL A 115 3.02 4.79 -4.64
CA VAL A 115 3.37 3.89 -3.53
C VAL A 115 4.67 3.14 -3.85
N VAL A 116 4.83 2.63 -5.08
CA VAL A 116 6.07 1.97 -5.55
C VAL A 116 7.26 2.93 -5.46
N GLY A 117 7.12 4.17 -5.97
CA GLY A 117 8.17 5.17 -5.89
C GLY A 117 8.58 5.47 -4.44
N GLN A 118 7.60 5.60 -3.55
CA GLN A 118 7.86 5.84 -2.13
C GLN A 118 8.54 4.65 -1.44
N LEU A 119 8.12 3.42 -1.78
CA LEU A 119 8.73 2.19 -1.27
C LEU A 119 10.15 2.01 -1.79
N ALA A 120 10.39 2.32 -3.06
CA ALA A 120 11.71 2.28 -3.68
C ALA A 120 12.67 3.24 -2.97
N ILE A 121 12.26 4.49 -2.72
CA ILE A 121 13.06 5.45 -1.94
C ILE A 121 13.42 4.86 -0.56
N ASN A 122 12.46 4.22 0.13
CA ASN A 122 12.72 3.63 1.44
C ASN A 122 13.74 2.49 1.40
N ILE A 123 13.57 1.58 0.45
CA ILE A 123 14.46 0.42 0.34
C ILE A 123 15.85 0.87 -0.10
N MET A 124 15.94 1.69 -1.13
CA MET A 124 17.19 2.08 -1.76
C MET A 124 18.01 3.08 -0.94
N SER A 125 17.38 3.86 -0.05
CA SER A 125 18.12 4.71 0.91
C SER A 125 18.91 3.89 1.93
N ASN A 126 18.46 2.67 2.23
CA ASN A 126 19.13 1.77 3.18
C ASN A 126 20.04 0.75 2.47
N ASP A 127 19.59 0.23 1.33
CA ASP A 127 20.31 -0.75 0.50
C ASP A 127 20.02 -0.47 -0.99
N PRO A 128 20.98 0.11 -1.74
CA PRO A 128 20.83 0.37 -3.17
C PRO A 128 20.48 -0.86 -4.02
N SER A 129 20.81 -2.07 -3.55
CA SER A 129 20.49 -3.34 -4.22
C SER A 129 19.24 -4.01 -3.63
N GLY A 130 18.52 -3.33 -2.75
CA GLY A 130 17.42 -3.92 -1.99
C GLY A 130 16.15 -4.22 -2.78
N TRP A 131 16.05 -3.78 -4.04
CA TRP A 131 14.93 -4.09 -4.95
C TRP A 131 15.42 -4.30 -6.40
N PRO A 132 16.14 -5.40 -6.68
CA PRO A 132 16.78 -5.61 -7.97
C PRO A 132 15.79 -5.78 -9.14
N GLU A 133 14.56 -6.21 -8.86
CA GLU A 133 13.53 -6.46 -9.86
C GLU A 133 12.86 -5.18 -10.41
N LEU A 134 12.97 -4.05 -9.69
CA LEU A 134 12.25 -2.82 -10.04
C LEU A 134 12.72 -2.22 -11.37
N PHE A 135 14.04 -2.12 -11.58
CA PHE A 135 14.57 -1.51 -12.79
C PHE A 135 14.29 -2.34 -14.06
N PRO A 136 14.52 -3.67 -14.08
CA PRO A 136 14.07 -4.53 -15.18
C PRO A 136 12.58 -4.39 -15.47
N TRP A 137 11.74 -4.33 -14.43
CA TRP A 137 10.30 -4.15 -14.59
C TRP A 137 9.93 -2.81 -15.23
N MET A 138 10.56 -1.71 -14.80
CA MET A 138 10.36 -0.38 -15.42
C MET A 138 10.78 -0.37 -16.89
N LEU A 139 11.93 -0.97 -17.22
CA LEU A 139 12.43 -1.05 -18.59
C LEU A 139 11.48 -1.86 -19.48
N GLU A 140 10.97 -2.99 -18.98
CA GLU A 140 9.97 -3.77 -19.71
C GLU A 140 8.69 -2.95 -19.92
N GLY A 141 8.25 -2.18 -18.91
CA GLY A 141 7.12 -1.27 -19.03
C GLY A 141 7.27 -0.30 -20.21
N THR A 142 8.43 0.35 -20.34
CA THR A 142 8.72 1.28 -21.46
C THR A 142 8.77 0.63 -22.83
N ARG A 143 8.97 -0.69 -22.90
CA ARG A 143 9.11 -1.46 -24.15
C ARG A 143 7.85 -2.24 -24.51
N SER A 144 6.98 -2.47 -23.54
CA SER A 144 5.72 -3.19 -23.72
C SER A 144 4.77 -2.41 -24.64
N THR A 145 3.76 -3.03 -25.24
CA THR A 145 2.62 -2.30 -25.84
C THR A 145 1.46 -2.16 -24.84
N ASN A 146 1.73 -2.42 -23.55
CA ASN A 146 0.73 -2.49 -22.51
C ASN A 146 0.43 -1.08 -22.01
N VAL A 147 -0.74 -0.54 -22.40
CA VAL A 147 -1.16 0.84 -22.07
C VAL A 147 -1.00 1.19 -20.58
N PRO A 148 -1.35 0.32 -19.61
CA PRO A 148 -1.11 0.54 -18.18
C PRO A 148 0.33 0.85 -17.76
N LEU A 149 1.34 0.37 -18.50
CA LEU A 149 2.76 0.50 -18.18
C LEU A 149 3.44 1.72 -18.85
N HIS A 150 2.74 2.42 -19.74
CA HIS A 150 3.24 3.61 -20.47
C HIS A 150 2.78 4.95 -19.88
N GLU A 151 1.88 4.92 -18.91
CA GLU A 151 1.18 6.11 -18.38
C GLU A 151 1.79 6.73 -17.13
#